data_AF-A0A1F3TZN7-F1
#
_entry.id   AF-A0A1F3TZN7-F1
#
_cell.length_a   1.000
_cell.length_b   1.000
_cell.length_c   1.000
_cell.angle_alpha   90.00
_cell.angle_beta   90.00
_cell.angle_gamma   90.00
#
_symmetry.space_group_name_H-M   'P 1'
#
loop_
_entity.id
_entity.type
_entity.pdbx_description
1 polymer ?
#
loop_
_entity_poly.entity_id
_entity_poly.type
_entity_poly.pdbx_seq_one_letter_code
_entity_poly.pdbx_strand_id
1 'polypeptide(L)'
;MYQNKMNRPSDKMISFCMFVVLCAVSFSCAKKPSGVRAVKKTESVNMSPAISNQSEQQAQAQNIMYKLSTVSTPTITSSGHTVDSDLQTPDLDYLPITTSHENGNLYSEGSYTDAKRGARVLIQAECFGSDCYKYLLLVTVVKNNLALYQTAALSFKDDCRFYTISMAQGVGNFFQSIDELDSYTQSKNYLPKNDCLSEE
;
A
#
# COMPACT_ATOMS: atom_id res chain seq x y z
N MET A 1 -55.67 -45.15 -25.88
CA MET A 1 -55.79 -45.90 -27.16
C MET A 1 -56.22 -44.91 -28.26
N TYR A 2 -55.70 -45.13 -29.46
CA TYR A 2 -55.91 -44.44 -30.74
C TYR A 2 -55.04 -43.22 -31.09
N GLN A 3 -54.21 -43.46 -32.11
CA GLN A 3 -53.35 -42.56 -32.86
C GLN A 3 -54.13 -41.80 -33.96
N ASN A 4 -53.47 -40.76 -34.49
CA ASN A 4 -53.19 -40.50 -35.92
C ASN A 4 -53.91 -39.38 -36.69
N LYS A 5 -53.06 -38.78 -37.56
CA LYS A 5 -53.26 -37.97 -38.79
C LYS A 5 -53.51 -36.47 -38.59
N MET A 6 -52.51 -35.60 -38.79
CA MET A 6 -51.87 -35.14 -40.05
C MET A 6 -52.80 -34.39 -41.00
N ASN A 7 -52.50 -33.08 -41.21
CA ASN A 7 -52.51 -32.40 -42.50
C ASN A 7 -51.63 -31.12 -42.43
N ARG A 8 -50.45 -31.18 -43.04
CA ARG A 8 -49.82 -30.07 -43.81
C ARG A 8 -50.29 -30.23 -45.29
N PRO A 9 -50.00 -29.37 -46.28
CA PRO A 9 -49.12 -28.17 -46.33
C PRO A 9 -49.71 -26.97 -47.12
N SER A 10 -49.01 -25.84 -47.11
CA SER A 10 -48.69 -25.04 -48.30
C SER A 10 -47.55 -24.09 -47.90
N ASP A 11 -46.29 -24.35 -48.25
CA ASP A 11 -45.69 -23.90 -49.52
C ASP A 11 -46.05 -22.42 -49.78
N LYS A 12 -45.17 -21.42 -49.66
CA LYS A 12 -43.83 -21.30 -50.27
C LYS A 12 -43.14 -20.01 -49.82
N MET A 13 -41.82 -20.11 -49.69
CA MET A 13 -40.79 -19.15 -50.11
C MET A 13 -40.81 -17.72 -49.54
N ILE A 14 -39.91 -17.42 -48.59
CA ILE A 14 -38.63 -16.74 -48.82
C ILE A 14 -38.82 -15.25 -49.16
N SER A 15 -38.60 -14.38 -48.17
CA SER A 15 -37.82 -13.17 -48.42
C SER A 15 -36.98 -12.83 -47.19
N PHE A 16 -35.71 -12.66 -47.49
CA PHE A 16 -34.57 -12.55 -46.60
C PHE A 16 -34.31 -11.04 -46.44
N CYS A 17 -34.55 -10.47 -45.26
CA CYS A 17 -34.03 -9.16 -44.92
C CYS A 17 -33.29 -9.26 -43.59
N MET A 18 -31.97 -9.42 -43.69
CA MET A 18 -31.02 -9.07 -42.64
C MET A 18 -31.35 -7.66 -42.11
N PHE A 19 -31.67 -7.57 -40.82
CA PHE A 19 -31.38 -6.36 -40.06
C PHE A 19 -30.25 -6.70 -39.08
N VAL A 20 -29.05 -6.29 -39.47
CA VAL A 20 -27.88 -6.23 -38.60
C VAL A 20 -28.19 -5.20 -37.53
N VAL A 21 -28.66 -5.65 -36.37
CA VAL A 21 -28.65 -4.82 -35.17
C VAL A 21 -27.22 -4.87 -34.62
N LEU A 22 -26.42 -3.90 -35.07
CA LEU A 22 -25.21 -3.47 -34.37
C LEU A 22 -25.64 -2.94 -33.00
N CYS A 23 -25.79 -3.84 -32.02
CA CYS A 23 -25.68 -3.46 -30.63
C CYS A 23 -24.23 -3.01 -30.44
N ALA A 24 -24.01 -1.71 -30.58
CA ALA A 24 -22.83 -1.03 -30.10
C ALA A 24 -22.70 -1.40 -28.62
N VAL A 25 -21.83 -2.36 -28.34
CA VAL A 25 -21.22 -2.54 -27.03
C VAL A 25 -20.67 -1.18 -26.68
N SER A 26 -21.39 -0.49 -25.81
CA SER A 26 -20.90 0.70 -25.16
C SER A 26 -19.71 0.18 -24.35
N PHE A 27 -18.52 0.29 -24.94
CA PHE A 27 -17.31 0.41 -24.15
C PHE A 27 -17.54 1.64 -23.29
N SER A 28 -18.15 1.44 -22.13
CA SER A 28 -17.83 2.24 -20.96
C SER A 28 -16.34 2.00 -20.76
N CYS A 29 -15.52 2.78 -21.48
CA CYS A 29 -14.23 3.20 -20.99
C CYS A 29 -14.53 3.78 -19.61
N ALA A 30 -14.43 2.93 -18.58
CA ALA A 30 -14.34 3.39 -17.22
C ALA A 30 -13.25 4.46 -17.25
N LYS A 31 -13.64 5.72 -17.13
CA LYS A 31 -12.70 6.82 -16.99
C LYS A 31 -11.83 6.41 -15.82
N LYS A 32 -10.60 5.98 -16.09
CA LYS A 32 -9.54 5.92 -15.09
C LYS A 32 -9.66 7.24 -14.34
N PRO A 33 -9.82 7.25 -13.00
CA PRO A 33 -9.78 8.50 -12.28
C PRO A 33 -8.47 9.18 -12.68
N SER A 34 -8.61 10.33 -13.33
CA SER A 34 -7.52 11.24 -13.65
C SER A 34 -7.12 11.91 -12.34
N GLY A 35 -6.62 11.11 -11.40
CA GLY A 35 -5.86 11.61 -10.28
C GLY A 35 -4.42 11.73 -10.74
N VAL A 36 -3.79 12.86 -10.47
CA VAL A 36 -2.34 12.96 -10.46
C VAL A 36 -1.86 11.84 -9.54
N ARG A 37 -1.15 10.84 -10.08
CA ARG A 37 -0.58 9.78 -9.25
C ARG A 37 0.40 10.45 -8.30
N ALA A 38 0.26 10.18 -7.01
CA ALA A 38 1.20 10.65 -6.00
C ALA A 38 2.64 10.27 -6.43
N VAL A 39 3.58 11.20 -6.25
CA VAL A 39 4.99 10.92 -6.52
C VAL A 39 5.46 9.94 -5.45
N LYS A 40 5.92 8.76 -5.88
CA LYS A 40 6.47 7.73 -4.98
C LYS A 40 7.94 7.98 -4.76
N LYS A 41 8.35 8.08 -3.49
CA LYS A 41 9.75 8.08 -3.08
C LYS A 41 10.21 6.63 -3.03
N THR A 42 11.24 6.30 -3.80
CA THR A 42 11.80 4.94 -3.89
C THR A 42 13.16 4.82 -3.23
N GLU A 43 13.81 5.95 -2.94
CA GLU A 43 15.09 6.00 -2.26
C GLU A 43 14.90 6.08 -0.73
N SER A 44 15.46 5.10 -0.03
CA SER A 44 15.37 4.97 1.42
C SER A 44 16.72 5.22 2.10
N VAL A 45 16.76 6.01 3.16
CA VAL A 45 17.94 6.26 4.00
C VAL A 45 17.77 5.54 5.34
N ASN A 46 18.70 4.63 5.65
CA ASN A 46 18.61 3.89 6.91
C ASN A 46 19.02 4.74 8.11
N MET A 47 18.12 4.87 9.10
CA MET A 47 18.34 5.65 10.32
C MET A 47 19.36 5.01 11.26
N SER A 48 19.45 3.68 11.26
CA SER A 48 20.43 2.92 12.04
C SER A 48 20.89 1.69 11.26
N PRO A 49 21.90 1.84 10.36
CA PRO A 49 22.33 0.75 9.49
C PRO A 49 22.81 -0.49 10.25
N ALA A 50 23.51 -0.31 11.38
CA ALA A 50 24.02 -1.43 12.18
C ALA A 50 22.89 -2.31 12.74
N ILE A 51 21.85 -1.69 13.32
CA ILE A 51 20.70 -2.39 13.88
C ILE A 51 19.84 -2.98 12.76
N SER A 52 19.57 -2.20 11.72
CA SER A 52 18.69 -2.62 10.64
C SER A 52 19.27 -3.78 9.84
N ASN A 53 20.56 -3.77 9.50
CA ASN A 53 21.17 -4.84 8.72
C ASN A 53 21.13 -6.17 9.49
N GLN A 54 21.43 -6.16 10.79
CA GLN A 54 21.34 -7.36 11.65
C GLN A 54 19.88 -7.82 11.77
N SER A 55 18.95 -6.89 11.94
CA SER A 55 17.52 -7.16 12.05
C SER A 55 16.95 -7.79 10.78
N GLU A 56 17.31 -7.25 9.63
CA GLU A 56 16.89 -7.76 8.32
C GLU A 56 17.43 -9.16 8.07
N GLN A 57 18.69 -9.44 8.41
CA GLN A 57 19.26 -10.79 8.33
C GLN A 57 18.50 -11.80 9.20
N GLN A 58 18.18 -11.43 10.44
CA GLN A 58 17.43 -12.30 11.35
C GLN A 58 15.98 -12.51 10.90
N ALA A 59 15.33 -11.47 10.39
CA ALA A 59 13.98 -11.56 9.85
C ALA A 59 13.94 -12.41 8.57
N GLN A 60 14.97 -12.30 7.72
CA GLN A 60 15.11 -13.10 6.52
C GLN A 60 15.26 -14.58 6.85
N ALA A 61 16.08 -14.93 7.85
CA ALA A 61 16.24 -16.30 8.32
C ALA A 61 14.93 -16.93 8.83
N GLN A 62 13.97 -16.11 9.25
CA GLN A 62 12.65 -16.53 9.73
C GLN A 62 11.53 -16.38 8.69
N ASN A 63 11.85 -15.97 7.46
CA ASN A 63 10.91 -15.69 6.38
C ASN A 63 9.83 -14.65 6.78
N ILE A 64 10.26 -13.58 7.44
CA ILE A 64 9.42 -12.47 7.95
C ILE A 64 10.05 -11.09 7.71
N MET A 65 11.03 -10.97 6.79
CA MET A 65 11.59 -9.69 6.39
C MET A 65 10.62 -8.94 5.46
N TYR A 66 9.84 -8.03 6.00
CA TYR A 66 8.97 -7.14 5.22
C TYR A 66 9.64 -5.77 5.08
N LYS A 67 9.95 -5.34 3.87
CA LYS A 67 10.74 -4.11 3.66
C LYS A 67 9.90 -2.99 3.08
N LEU A 68 9.88 -1.83 3.72
CA LEU A 68 9.28 -0.63 3.13
C LEU A 68 10.10 -0.21 1.91
N SER A 69 9.46 -0.27 0.75
CA SER A 69 10.10 -0.04 -0.55
C SER A 69 9.79 1.34 -1.10
N THR A 70 8.55 1.80 -0.91
CA THR A 70 8.14 3.14 -1.33
C THR A 70 7.25 3.80 -0.31
N VAL A 71 7.28 5.13 -0.29
CA VAL A 71 6.32 6.00 0.42
C VAL A 71 6.00 7.15 -0.52
N SER A 72 4.71 7.43 -0.74
CA SER A 72 4.30 8.54 -1.60
C SER A 72 4.36 9.88 -0.88
N THR A 73 4.40 10.96 -1.66
CA THR A 73 3.95 12.26 -1.15
C THR A 73 2.46 12.17 -0.79
N PRO A 74 1.98 12.93 0.23
CA PRO A 74 0.57 12.95 0.58
C PRO A 74 -0.30 13.41 -0.59
N THR A 75 -1.35 12.65 -0.89
CA THR A 75 -2.37 13.05 -1.85
C THR A 75 -3.49 13.75 -1.11
N ILE A 76 -3.83 14.97 -1.53
CA ILE A 76 -4.94 15.72 -0.97
C ILE A 76 -6.26 15.10 -1.45
N THR A 77 -7.17 14.85 -0.52
CA THR A 77 -8.54 14.41 -0.77
C THR A 77 -9.53 15.54 -0.47
N SER A 78 -10.83 15.29 -0.60
CA SER A 78 -11.86 16.27 -0.23
C SER A 78 -11.90 16.62 1.26
N SER A 79 -11.34 15.76 2.12
CA SER A 79 -11.51 15.84 3.58
C SER A 79 -10.20 15.63 4.36
N GLY A 80 -9.06 15.49 3.67
CA GLY A 80 -7.78 15.23 4.30
C GLY A 80 -6.72 14.74 3.32
N HIS A 81 -6.01 13.66 3.69
CA HIS A 81 -4.90 13.11 2.93
C HIS A 81 -4.89 11.58 2.88
N THR A 82 -4.34 11.03 1.79
CA THR A 82 -3.92 9.64 1.72
C THR A 82 -2.43 9.52 1.42
N VAL A 83 -1.78 8.52 2.00
CA VAL A 83 -0.39 8.18 1.70
C VAL A 83 -0.33 6.73 1.24
N ASP A 84 0.24 6.50 0.06
CA ASP A 84 0.46 5.17 -0.49
C ASP A 84 1.89 4.72 -0.16
N SER A 85 2.05 3.47 0.27
CA SER A 85 3.34 2.86 0.54
C SER A 85 3.35 1.43 0.00
N ASP A 86 4.52 0.95 -0.45
CA ASP A 86 4.67 -0.45 -0.85
C ASP A 86 5.55 -1.18 0.15
N LEU A 87 5.05 -2.28 0.69
CA LEU A 87 5.79 -3.20 1.55
C LEU A 87 6.20 -4.42 0.74
N GLN A 88 7.49 -4.61 0.53
CA GLN A 88 8.01 -5.81 -0.11
C GLN A 88 7.96 -6.98 0.88
N THR A 89 7.34 -8.08 0.47
CA THR A 89 7.25 -9.31 1.24
C THR A 89 8.54 -10.13 1.11
N PRO A 90 8.76 -11.14 1.97
CA PRO A 90 9.94 -12.00 1.90
C PRO A 90 10.17 -12.76 0.57
N ASP A 91 9.13 -12.93 -0.26
CA ASP A 91 9.23 -13.52 -1.61
C ASP A 91 9.35 -12.46 -2.72
N LEU A 92 9.60 -11.21 -2.36
CA LEU A 92 9.80 -10.09 -3.26
C LEU A 92 8.53 -9.59 -3.98
N ASP A 93 7.35 -10.08 -3.59
CA ASP A 93 6.08 -9.47 -3.98
C ASP A 93 5.88 -8.13 -3.25
N TYR A 94 4.97 -7.29 -3.75
CA TYR A 94 4.65 -6.01 -3.15
C TYR A 94 3.22 -6.02 -2.59
N LEU A 95 3.11 -5.71 -1.31
CA LEU A 95 1.86 -5.44 -0.62
C LEU A 95 1.63 -3.91 -0.62
N PRO A 96 0.67 -3.39 -1.41
CA PRO A 96 0.32 -1.98 -1.36
C PRO A 96 -0.42 -1.67 -0.05
N ILE A 97 -0.05 -0.55 0.57
CA ILE A 97 -0.64 0.00 1.78
C ILE A 97 -1.12 1.41 1.43
N THR A 98 -2.38 1.71 1.71
CA THR A 98 -2.93 3.08 1.65
C THR A 98 -3.40 3.45 3.04
N THR A 99 -2.83 4.51 3.61
CA THR A 99 -3.27 5.09 4.89
C THR A 99 -4.08 6.35 4.61
N SER A 100 -5.11 6.58 5.43
CA SER A 100 -6.09 7.64 5.21
C SER A 100 -6.23 8.49 6.47
N HIS A 101 -6.10 9.80 6.30
CA HIS A 101 -6.03 10.80 7.35
C HIS A 101 -7.07 11.89 7.07
N GLU A 102 -8.32 11.62 7.45
CA GLU A 102 -9.51 12.34 6.99
C GLU A 102 -10.27 12.98 8.16
N ASN A 103 -10.97 14.07 7.88
CA ASN A 103 -11.88 14.74 8.82
C ASN A 103 -11.20 15.15 10.16
N GLY A 104 -9.92 15.53 10.08
CA GLY A 104 -9.12 15.89 11.26
C GLY A 104 -8.56 14.70 12.04
N ASN A 105 -8.86 13.46 11.66
CA ASN A 105 -8.16 12.29 12.20
C ASN A 105 -6.83 12.11 11.47
N LEU A 106 -5.73 12.31 12.18
CA LEU A 106 -4.38 12.19 11.65
C LEU A 106 -3.79 10.79 11.85
N TYR A 107 -4.44 9.90 12.59
CA TYR A 107 -3.99 8.54 12.86
C TYR A 107 -4.74 7.52 12.01
N SER A 108 -4.00 6.59 11.39
CA SER A 108 -4.51 5.49 10.58
C SER A 108 -3.95 4.17 11.09
N GLU A 109 -4.79 3.16 11.22
CA GLU A 109 -4.37 1.80 11.59
C GLU A 109 -5.00 0.74 10.68
N GLY A 110 -4.36 -0.42 10.60
CA GLY A 110 -4.84 -1.53 9.80
C GLY A 110 -4.06 -2.81 10.06
N SER A 111 -4.51 -3.90 9.45
CA SER A 111 -3.77 -5.16 9.47
C SER A 111 -3.95 -5.95 8.19
N TYR A 112 -2.93 -6.74 7.86
CA TYR A 112 -2.93 -7.69 6.76
C TYR A 112 -2.55 -9.07 7.28
N THR A 113 -3.24 -10.10 6.81
CA THR A 113 -2.92 -11.50 7.16
C THR A 113 -2.20 -12.16 5.99
N ASP A 114 -0.92 -12.46 6.19
CA ASP A 114 -0.13 -13.28 5.28
C ASP A 114 -0.29 -14.76 5.63
N ALA A 115 -1.32 -15.38 5.05
CA ALA A 115 -1.61 -16.80 5.26
C ALA A 115 -0.48 -17.71 4.77
N LYS A 116 0.27 -17.33 3.73
CA LYS A 116 1.38 -18.12 3.17
C LYS A 116 2.50 -18.28 4.19
N ARG A 117 2.71 -17.28 5.05
CA ARG A 117 3.78 -17.25 6.06
C ARG A 117 3.30 -17.50 7.48
N GLY A 118 1.99 -17.57 7.69
CA GLY A 118 1.36 -17.60 9.01
C GLY A 118 1.67 -16.35 9.82
N ALA A 119 1.74 -15.19 9.16
CA ALA A 119 2.10 -13.93 9.77
C ALA A 119 0.94 -12.92 9.68
N ARG A 120 0.85 -12.05 10.67
CA ARG A 120 -0.03 -10.88 10.66
C ARG A 120 0.83 -9.62 10.65
N VAL A 121 0.59 -8.75 9.70
CA VAL A 121 1.26 -7.47 9.54
C VAL A 121 0.33 -6.40 10.10
N LEU A 122 0.73 -5.76 11.20
CA LEU A 122 0.02 -4.65 11.82
C LEU A 122 0.60 -3.34 11.29
N ILE A 123 -0.25 -2.40 10.92
CA ILE A 123 0.12 -1.14 10.29
C ILE A 123 -0.45 -0.01 11.13
N GLN A 124 0.39 0.94 11.50
CA GLN A 124 0.00 2.20 12.14
C GLN A 124 0.68 3.33 11.38
N ALA A 125 0.01 4.45 11.22
CA ALA A 125 0.57 5.60 10.53
C ALA A 125 -0.03 6.90 11.04
N GLU A 126 0.75 7.98 10.95
CA GLU A 126 0.30 9.29 11.39
C GLU A 126 0.89 10.42 10.54
N CYS A 127 0.04 11.41 10.29
CA CYS A 127 0.40 12.66 9.64
C CYS A 127 0.61 13.77 10.68
N PHE A 128 1.69 14.52 10.56
CA PHE A 128 2.03 15.63 11.43
C PHE A 128 2.19 16.92 10.61
N GLY A 129 1.71 18.03 11.18
CA GLY A 129 1.75 19.34 10.53
C GLY A 129 0.70 19.52 9.43
N SER A 130 0.65 20.72 8.87
CA SER A 130 -0.23 21.06 7.74
C SER A 130 0.10 20.21 6.52
N ASP A 131 -0.94 19.78 5.78
CA ASP A 131 -0.82 18.97 4.57
C ASP A 131 -0.04 17.65 4.73
N CYS A 132 -0.08 17.04 5.93
CA CYS A 132 0.75 15.87 6.25
C CYS A 132 2.23 16.11 5.96
N TYR A 133 2.76 17.26 6.43
CA TYR A 133 4.14 17.66 6.19
C TYR A 133 5.15 16.59 6.61
N LYS A 134 4.91 15.94 7.75
CA LYS A 134 5.67 14.79 8.23
C LYS A 134 4.74 13.58 8.28
N TYR A 135 5.21 12.45 7.80
CA TYR A 135 4.48 11.18 7.81
C TYR A 135 5.32 10.11 8.48
N LEU A 136 4.71 9.39 9.43
CA LEU A 136 5.28 8.22 10.08
C LEU A 136 4.46 6.98 9.71
N LEU A 137 5.15 5.87 9.48
CA LEU A 137 4.56 4.56 9.25
C LEU A 137 5.30 3.54 10.10
N LEU A 138 4.57 2.75 10.88
CA LEU A 138 5.08 1.67 11.71
C LEU A 138 4.40 0.37 11.28
N VAL A 139 5.21 -0.60 10.88
CA VAL A 139 4.75 -1.92 10.45
C VAL A 139 5.34 -2.96 11.39
N THR A 140 4.46 -3.68 12.11
CA THR A 140 4.86 -4.74 13.05
C THR A 140 4.41 -6.10 12.53
N VAL A 141 5.35 -7.02 12.39
CA VAL A 141 5.11 -8.38 11.91
C VAL A 141 5.01 -9.31 13.11
N VAL A 142 3.82 -9.90 13.25
CA VAL A 142 3.46 -10.83 14.32
C VAL A 142 3.33 -12.24 13.76
N LYS A 143 3.98 -13.22 14.37
CA LYS A 143 3.84 -14.64 14.03
C LYS A 143 3.83 -15.45 15.31
N ASN A 144 2.94 -16.45 15.38
CA ASN A 144 2.70 -17.23 16.61
C ASN A 144 2.41 -16.34 17.84
N ASN A 145 1.64 -15.27 17.65
CA ASN A 145 1.30 -14.27 18.68
C ASN A 145 2.49 -13.52 19.30
N LEU A 146 3.67 -13.56 18.66
CA LEU A 146 4.84 -12.79 19.06
C LEU A 146 5.18 -11.79 17.96
N ALA A 147 5.46 -10.54 18.35
CA ALA A 147 6.12 -9.59 17.45
C ALA A 147 7.55 -10.08 17.21
N LEU A 148 7.93 -10.26 15.95
CA LEU A 148 9.24 -10.81 15.59
C LEU A 148 10.08 -9.84 14.79
N TYR A 149 9.43 -8.92 14.08
CA TYR A 149 10.08 -7.93 13.25
C TYR A 149 9.22 -6.67 13.14
N GLN A 150 9.88 -5.53 13.02
CA GLN A 150 9.26 -4.24 12.85
C GLN A 150 10.05 -3.44 11.82
N THR A 151 9.37 -2.77 10.90
CA THR A 151 9.96 -1.77 10.02
C THR A 151 9.17 -0.49 10.14
N ALA A 152 9.86 0.64 10.10
CA ALA A 152 9.24 1.94 10.17
C ALA A 152 9.78 2.87 9.09
N ALA A 153 8.98 3.84 8.69
CA ALA A 153 9.39 4.93 7.82
C ALA A 153 9.05 6.30 8.41
N LEU A 154 9.92 7.26 8.10
CA LEU A 154 9.72 8.69 8.28
C LEU A 154 9.86 9.36 6.92
N SER A 155 8.89 10.17 6.53
CA SER A 155 8.89 10.90 5.27
C SER A 155 8.47 12.35 5.51
N PHE A 156 9.17 13.30 4.89
CA PHE A 156 8.77 14.71 4.85
C PHE A 156 8.24 15.07 3.48
N LYS A 157 7.11 15.77 3.36
CA LYS A 157 6.45 16.09 2.08
C LYS A 157 7.42 16.62 1.00
N ASP A 158 8.38 17.44 1.39
CA ASP A 158 9.31 18.15 0.49
C ASP A 158 10.62 17.40 0.20
N ASP A 159 10.86 16.26 0.85
CA ASP A 159 12.04 15.41 0.59
C ASP A 159 11.75 14.44 -0.57
N CYS A 160 12.78 14.12 -1.35
CA CYS A 160 12.70 13.09 -2.41
C CYS A 160 13.02 11.68 -1.89
N ARG A 161 13.61 11.59 -0.70
CA ARG A 161 13.90 10.34 0.02
C ARG A 161 12.98 10.15 1.21
N PHE A 162 12.94 8.93 1.72
CA PHE A 162 12.35 8.63 3.03
C PHE A 162 13.37 7.93 3.92
N TYR A 163 13.21 8.05 5.22
CA TYR A 163 14.02 7.38 6.21
C TYR A 163 13.38 6.07 6.62
N THR A 164 14.17 5.06 6.93
CA THR A 164 13.70 3.74 7.35
C THR A 164 14.53 3.21 8.51
N ILE A 165 13.90 2.41 9.38
CA ILE A 165 14.58 1.59 10.38
C ILE A 165 13.92 0.24 10.47
N SER A 166 14.75 -0.79 10.63
CA SER A 166 14.32 -2.18 10.79
C SER A 166 14.77 -2.69 12.16
N MET A 167 13.92 -3.44 12.84
CA MET A 167 14.18 -4.02 14.15
C MET A 167 13.68 -5.47 14.17
N ALA A 168 14.50 -6.40 14.64
CA ALA A 168 14.12 -7.77 14.90
C ALA A 168 14.19 -8.09 16.39
N GLN A 169 13.40 -9.08 16.82
CA GLN A 169 13.38 -9.54 18.19
C GLN A 169 14.79 -9.98 18.61
N GLY A 170 15.36 -9.32 19.63
CA GLY A 170 16.69 -9.64 20.15
C GLY A 170 17.86 -8.85 19.54
N VAL A 171 17.61 -7.98 18.55
CA VAL A 171 18.63 -7.06 17.99
C VAL A 171 18.37 -5.62 18.44
N GLY A 172 17.10 -5.20 18.48
CA GLY A 172 16.69 -3.88 18.95
C GLY A 172 15.37 -3.95 19.72
N ASN A 173 15.02 -2.85 20.39
CA ASN A 173 13.74 -2.71 21.07
C ASN A 173 12.71 -2.19 20.09
N PHE A 174 11.59 -2.90 19.91
CA PHE A 174 10.49 -2.40 19.10
C PHE A 174 9.88 -1.14 19.70
N PHE A 175 9.44 -0.25 18.83
CA PHE A 175 8.53 0.83 19.18
C PHE A 175 7.18 0.23 19.57
N GLN A 176 6.66 0.67 20.72
CA GLN A 176 5.35 0.28 21.25
C GLN A 176 4.21 1.02 20.51
N SER A 177 4.49 2.20 19.97
CA SER A 177 3.52 3.04 19.27
C SER A 177 4.18 3.96 18.24
N ILE A 178 3.35 4.61 17.42
CA ILE A 178 3.77 5.71 16.56
C ILE A 178 4.34 6.88 17.36
N ASP A 179 3.81 7.19 18.55
CA ASP A 179 4.34 8.26 19.41
C ASP A 179 5.77 8.00 19.86
N GLU A 180 6.11 6.73 20.15
CA GLU A 180 7.47 6.34 20.51
C GLU A 180 8.42 6.46 19.31
N LEU A 181 7.96 6.05 18.12
CA LEU A 181 8.69 6.28 16.88
C LEU A 181 8.90 7.78 16.63
N ASP A 182 7.87 8.61 16.83
CA ASP A 182 7.96 10.06 16.69
C ASP A 182 9.00 10.64 17.65
N SER A 183 8.90 10.30 18.93
CA SER A 183 9.85 10.69 19.98
C SER A 183 11.29 10.28 19.64
N TYR A 184 11.49 9.07 19.11
CA TYR A 184 12.79 8.62 18.62
C TYR A 184 13.29 9.52 17.48
N THR A 185 12.45 9.78 16.47
CA THR A 185 12.86 10.62 15.32
C THR A 185 13.22 12.04 15.73
N GLN A 186 12.48 12.61 16.69
CA GLN A 186 12.76 13.93 17.26
C GLN A 186 14.06 13.92 18.07
N SER A 187 14.28 12.92 18.92
CA SER A 187 15.51 12.80 19.74
C SER A 187 16.79 12.68 18.90
N LYS A 188 16.66 12.16 17.67
CA LYS A 188 17.75 12.03 16.69
C LYS A 188 17.86 13.23 15.75
N ASN A 189 17.01 14.24 15.91
CA ASN A 189 16.96 15.43 15.07
C ASN A 189 16.83 15.10 13.57
N TYR A 190 15.98 14.13 13.21
CA TYR A 190 15.65 13.94 11.80
C TYR A 190 14.78 15.11 11.33
N LEU A 191 15.34 15.94 10.45
CA LEU A 191 14.73 17.13 9.89
C LEU A 191 14.54 16.97 8.37
N PRO A 192 13.58 17.69 7.76
CA PRO A 192 13.45 17.78 6.31
C PRO A 192 14.77 18.29 5.70
N LYS A 193 15.16 17.70 4.57
CA LYS A 193 16.39 18.06 3.84
C LYS A 193 16.13 18.83 2.55
N ASN A 194 14.91 18.77 2.01
CA ASN A 194 14.55 19.30 0.70
C ASN A 194 15.54 18.83 -0.37
N ASP A 195 15.80 17.52 -0.39
CA ASP A 195 16.86 16.90 -1.19
C ASP A 195 16.42 16.51 -2.61
N CYS A 196 15.28 17.04 -3.05
CA CYS A 196 14.91 16.99 -4.45
C CYS A 196 15.89 17.83 -5.26
N LEU A 197 16.64 17.18 -6.14
CA LEU A 197 17.47 17.89 -7.11
C LEU A 197 16.56 18.86 -7.87
N SER A 198 16.91 20.16 -7.85
CA SER A 198 16.36 21.08 -8.82
C SER A 198 16.64 20.50 -10.19
N GLU A 199 15.62 20.31 -11.02
CA GLU A 199 15.80 20.00 -12.42
C GLU A 199 16.70 21.11 -13.03
N GLU A 200 17.99 20.81 -13.21
CA GLU A 200 18.90 21.57 -14.08
C GLU A 200 18.71 21.15 -15.54
#